data_AF-A0A383AYW8-F1
#
_entry.id   AF-A0A383AYW8-F1
#
_cell.length_a   1.000
_cell.length_b   1.000
_cell.length_c   1.000
_cell.angle_alpha   90.00
_cell.angle_beta   90.00
_cell.angle_gamma   90.00
#
_symmetry.space_group_name_H-M   'P 1'
#
loop_
_entity.id
_entity.type
_entity.pdbx_description
1 polymer ?
#
loop_
_entity_poly.entity_id
_entity_poly.type
_entity_poly.pdbx_seq_one_letter_code
_entity_poly.pdbx_strand_id
1 'polypeptide(L)' 'MHIVLNSKFFAELSPEALADKVAGLGYDGVDLCVREGHPVDPDNVGHVLPAAVVSLRNAGLSCPL' A
#
# COMPACT_ATOMS: atom_id res chain seq x y z
N MET A 1 -2.01 19.15 -5.35
CA MET A 1 -1.27 18.15 -6.15
C MET A 1 -1.43 16.83 -5.43
N HIS A 2 -1.58 15.70 -6.14
CA HIS A 2 -1.82 14.41 -5.53
C HIS A 2 -0.70 13.45 -5.96
N ILE A 3 0.23 13.17 -5.06
CA ILE A 3 1.42 12.36 -5.31
C ILE A 3 1.30 11.04 -4.57
N VAL A 4 1.37 9.95 -5.32
CA VAL A 4 1.32 8.59 -4.78
C VAL A 4 2.66 7.90 -4.93
N LEU A 5 3.02 7.11 -3.93
CA LEU A 5 4.24 6.31 -3.89
C LEU A 5 3.94 4.86 -4.31
N ASN A 6 4.72 4.29 -5.22
CA ASN A 6 4.58 2.86 -5.53
C ASN A 6 5.30 1.99 -4.48
N SER A 7 4.64 0.94 -3.99
CA SER A 7 5.14 0.12 -2.88
C SER A 7 6.27 -0.88 -3.25
N LYS A 8 6.73 -0.91 -4.51
CA LYS A 8 7.73 -1.90 -4.98
C LYS A 8 9.07 -1.92 -4.23
N PHE A 9 9.40 -0.85 -3.51
CA PHE A 9 10.64 -0.77 -2.71
C PHE A 9 10.43 -1.06 -1.22
N PHE A 10 9.23 -1.49 -0.84
CA PHE A 10 8.81 -1.71 0.55
C PHE A 10 8.14 -3.09 0.70
N ALA A 11 8.68 -4.12 0.04
CA ALA A 11 8.15 -5.47 0.07
C ALA A 11 8.13 -6.09 1.48
N GLU A 12 8.99 -5.59 2.36
CA GLU A 12 9.14 -6.00 3.75
C GLU A 12 8.12 -5.37 4.70
N LEU A 13 7.40 -4.33 4.27
CA LEU A 13 6.46 -3.61 5.13
C LEU A 13 5.06 -4.21 5.05
N SER A 14 4.40 -4.37 6.20
CA SER A 14 2.95 -4.63 6.23
C SER A 14 2.18 -3.41 5.68
N PRO A 15 0.90 -3.56 5.29
CA PRO A 15 0.06 -2.43 4.89
C PRO A 15 0.03 -1.28 5.90
N GLU A 16 0.00 -1.59 7.20
CA GLU A 16 0.02 -0.60 8.28
C GLU A 16 1.38 0.12 8.36
N ALA A 17 2.49 -0.63 8.34
CA ALA A 17 3.83 -0.04 8.38
C ALA A 17 4.13 0.78 7.11
N LEU A 18 3.58 0.36 5.97
CA LEU A 18 3.64 1.11 4.72
C LEU A 18 2.86 2.43 4.83
N ALA A 19 1.69 2.44 5.47
CA ALA A 19 0.92 3.65 5.67
C ALA A 19 1.70 4.69 6.49
N ASP A 20 2.30 4.29 7.61
CA ASP A 20 3.12 5.16 8.44
C ASP A 20 4.33 5.70 7.67
N LYS A 21 4.98 4.84 6.87
CA LYS A 21 6.12 5.22 6.04
C LYS A 21 5.74 6.25 4.97
N VAL A 22 4.64 6.02 4.25
CA VAL A 22 4.13 6.89 3.18
C VAL A 22 3.73 8.26 3.73
N ALA A 23 3.00 8.28 4.85
CA ALA A 23 2.62 9.51 5.53
C ALA A 23 3.84 10.30 6.02
N GLY A 24 4.82 9.63 6.63
CA GLY A 24 6.06 10.26 7.10
C GLY A 24 6.94 10.83 5.98
N LEU A 25 6.78 10.35 4.75
CA LEU A 25 7.46 10.87 3.56
C LEU A 25 6.69 12.03 2.88
N GLY A 26 5.47 12.32 3.32
CA GLY A 26 4.65 13.43 2.79
C GLY A 26 3.90 13.12 1.49
N TYR A 27 3.62 11.85 1.20
CA TYR A 27 2.80 11.44 0.05
C TYR A 27 1.31 11.40 0.40
N ASP A 28 0.48 11.58 -0.61
CA ASP A 28 -1.00 11.57 -0.50
C ASP A 28 -1.59 10.15 -0.60
N GLY A 29 -0.77 9.16 -0.93
CA GLY A 29 -1.21 7.77 -1.07
C GLY A 29 -0.16 6.80 -1.54
N VAL A 30 -0.62 5.56 -1.75
CA VAL A 30 0.22 4.45 -2.21
C VAL A 30 -0.43 3.72 -3.39
N ASP A 31 0.39 3.32 -4.35
CA ASP A 31 0.07 2.34 -5.38
C ASP A 31 0.65 1.00 -4.91
N LEU A 32 -0.24 0.01 -4.72
CA LEU A 32 0.12 -1.27 -4.11
C LEU A 32 0.61 -2.25 -5.20
N CYS A 33 1.89 -2.58 -5.13
CA CYS A 33 2.48 -3.60 -5.98
C CYS A 33 1.90 -5.00 -5.64
N VAL A 34 1.19 -5.59 -6.60
CA VAL A 34 0.79 -7.01 -6.56
C VAL A 34 1.85 -7.82 -7.29
N ARG A 35 2.70 -8.52 -6.53
CA ARG A 35 3.87 -9.22 -7.09
C ARG A 35 4.35 -10.32 -6.15
N GLU A 36 4.89 -11.40 -6.70
CA GLU A 36 5.56 -12.43 -5.90
C GLU A 36 6.65 -11.83 -5.02
N GLY A 37 6.66 -12.19 -3.73
CA GLY A 37 7.57 -11.65 -2.72
C GLY A 37 7.13 -10.32 -2.10
N HIS A 38 5.97 -9.78 -2.46
CA HIS A 38 5.35 -8.62 -1.82
C HIS A 38 4.21 -9.06 -0.87
N PRO A 39 3.77 -8.18 0.06
CA PRO A 39 2.66 -8.49 0.96
C PRO A 39 1.36 -8.83 0.24
N VAL A 40 1.15 -8.25 -0.94
CA VAL A 40 0.07 -8.62 -1.86
C VAL A 40 0.71 -9.30 -3.08
N ASP A 41 0.29 -10.53 -3.34
CA ASP A 41 0.80 -11.35 -4.43
C ASP A 41 -0.37 -11.95 -5.24
N PRO A 42 -0.12 -12.56 -6.42
CA PRO A 42 -1.19 -13.12 -7.24
C PRO A 42 -2.03 -14.22 -6.57
N ASP A 43 -1.48 -14.95 -5.60
CA ASP A 43 -2.17 -16.04 -4.90
C ASP A 43 -3.11 -15.51 -3.81
N ASN A 44 -2.76 -14.37 -3.21
CA ASN A 44 -3.46 -13.79 -2.06
C ASN A 44 -4.31 -12.55 -2.39
N VAL A 45 -4.13 -11.95 -3.58
CA VAL A 45 -4.70 -10.64 -3.96
C VAL A 45 -6.21 -10.55 -3.73
N GLY A 46 -6.95 -11.63 -3.95
CA GLY A 46 -8.41 -11.64 -3.82
C GLY A 46 -8.92 -11.35 -2.40
N HIS A 47 -8.12 -11.59 -1.37
CA HIS A 47 -8.51 -11.35 0.03
C HIS A 47 -7.61 -10.35 0.75
N VAL A 48 -6.32 -10.27 0.39
CA VAL A 48 -5.37 -9.34 1.04
C VAL A 48 -5.50 -7.92 0.50
N LEU A 49 -5.66 -7.73 -0.81
CA LEU A 49 -5.72 -6.39 -1.39
C LEU A 49 -6.90 -5.56 -0.85
N PRO A 50 -8.14 -6.07 -0.75
CA PRO A 50 -9.25 -5.29 -0.20
C PRO A 50 -9.00 -4.86 1.25
N ALA A 51 -8.41 -5.73 2.08
CA ALA A 51 -8.07 -5.40 3.46
C ALA A 51 -6.98 -4.33 3.54
N ALA A 52 -5.92 -4.45 2.74
CA ALA A 52 -4.83 -3.47 2.68
C ALA A 52 -5.34 -2.08 2.23
N VAL A 53 -6.21 -2.03 1.22
CA VAL A 53 -6.85 -0.79 0.74
C VAL A 53 -7.66 -0.13 1.85
N VAL A 54 -8.41 -0.91 2.64
CA VAL A 54 -9.17 -0.38 3.79
C VAL A 54 -8.22 0.18 4.86
N SER A 55 -7.16 -0.53 5.22
CA SER A 55 -6.16 -0.05 6.18
C SER A 55 -5.54 1.29 5.75
N LEU A 56 -5.12 1.40 4.47
CA LEU A 56 -4.55 2.63 3.92
C LEU A 56 -5.55 3.79 3.93
N ARG A 57 -6.81 3.55 3.55
CA ARG A 57 -7.86 4.57 3.58
C ARG A 57 -8.17 5.04 5.00
N ASN A 58 -8.19 4.13 5.97
CA ASN A 58 -8.37 4.46 7.37
C ASN A 58 -7.20 5.32 7.91
N ALA A 59 -6.00 5.17 7.35
CA ALA A 59 -4.85 6.03 7.62
C ALA A 59 -4.87 7.36 6.85
N GLY A 60 -5.93 7.67 6.10
CA GLY A 60 -6.08 8.91 5.33
C GLY A 60 -5.32 8.90 4.01
N LEU A 61 -4.79 7.76 3.57
CA LEU A 61 -4.05 7.61 2.32
C LEU A 61 -4.97 7.18 1.19
N SER A 62 -4.76 7.75 0.01
CA SER A 62 -5.38 7.22 -1.20
C SER A 62 -4.70 5.92 -1.65
N CYS A 63 -5.47 5.05 -2.29
CA CYS A 63 -4.96 3.86 -2.98
C CYS A 63 -5.69 3.74 -4.32
N PRO A 64 -5.19 4.42 -5.37
CA PRO A 64 -5.84 4.45 -6.69
C PRO A 64 -5.72 3.15 -7.49
N LEU A 65 -5.05 2.14 -6.92
CA LEU A 65 -4.49 0.92 -7.51
C LEU A 65 -3.07 1.16 -8.01
#